data_AF-A0A6A7LXN8-F1
#
_entry.id   AF-A0A6A7LXN8-F1
#
_cell.length_a   1.000
_cell.length_b   1.000
_cell.length_c   1.000
_cell.angle_alpha   90.00
_cell.angle_beta   90.00
_cell.angle_gamma   90.00
#
_symmetry.space_group_name_H-M   'P 1'
#
loop_
_entity.id
_entity.type
_entity.pdbx_description
1 polymer ?
#
loop_
_entity_poly.entity_id
_entity_poly.type
_entity_poly.pdbx_seq_one_letter_code
_entity_poly.pdbx_strand_id
1 'polypeptide(L)'
;LAAGDVESARAASEELGATATAYGTSGLQAATRQASGAVLIADGKAAEALPLLRAACRLWQELDAPYNGARSRLLLADAYKALGDEDAAVLELDAAQAVFDRLGATLDARRIAELRGLAVLPAGLTEREAEVLSLVATGKSNREIAAELFLSQKTVERHLSNIFTKLELSSRSAATAYAFEHGLAPRARG
;
A
#
# COMPACT_ATOMS: atom_id res chain seq x y z
N LEU A 1 11.98 -10.01 4.01
CA LEU A 1 12.64 -10.56 2.80
C LEU A 1 13.87 -9.72 2.50
N ALA A 2 15.02 -10.09 3.06
CA ALA A 2 16.30 -9.39 2.86
C ALA A 2 17.44 -10.31 2.40
N ALA A 3 17.18 -11.55 1.98
CA ALA A 3 18.27 -12.47 1.61
C ALA A 3 17.90 -13.61 0.63
N GLY A 4 16.86 -13.50 -0.20
CA GLY A 4 16.64 -14.40 -1.35
C GLY A 4 16.45 -15.90 -1.06
N ASP A 5 16.49 -16.35 0.19
CA ASP A 5 16.39 -17.76 0.55
C ASP A 5 14.93 -18.13 0.89
N VAL A 6 14.19 -18.45 -0.17
CA VAL A 6 12.79 -18.88 -0.12
C VAL A 6 12.65 -20.23 0.60
N GLU A 7 13.69 -21.07 0.57
CA GLU A 7 13.69 -22.39 1.18
C GLU A 7 13.81 -22.29 2.71
N SER A 8 14.71 -21.43 3.21
CA SER A 8 14.79 -21.10 4.63
C SER A 8 13.55 -20.38 5.15
N ALA A 9 12.92 -19.52 4.33
CA ALA A 9 11.65 -18.89 4.69
C ALA A 9 10.49 -19.90 4.78
N ARG A 10 10.49 -20.93 3.93
CA ARG A 10 9.51 -22.03 3.94
C ARG A 10 9.69 -22.91 5.17
N ALA A 11 10.92 -23.35 5.45
CA ALA A 11 11.23 -24.17 6.62
C ALA A 11 10.87 -23.45 7.94
N ALA A 12 11.21 -22.16 8.06
CA ALA A 12 10.84 -21.35 9.22
C ALA A 12 9.31 -21.17 9.36
N SER A 13 8.58 -21.09 8.24
CA SER A 13 7.11 -21.03 8.24
C SER A 13 6.47 -22.35 8.65
N GLU A 14 7.04 -23.48 8.26
CA GLU A 14 6.53 -24.83 8.61
C GLU A 14 6.79 -25.14 10.09
N GLU A 15 7.94 -24.77 10.62
CA GLU A 15 8.28 -24.92 12.05
C GLU A 15 7.39 -24.06 12.95
N LEU A 16 7.10 -22.81 12.54
CA LEU A 16 6.12 -21.93 13.19
C LEU A 16 4.69 -22.51 13.13
N GLY A 17 4.33 -23.16 12.02
CA GLY A 17 3.04 -23.84 11.86
C GLY A 17 2.89 -25.04 12.81
N ALA A 18 3.94 -25.83 12.99
CA ALA A 18 3.94 -27.01 13.87
C ALA A 18 3.79 -26.65 15.36
N THR A 19 4.39 -25.53 15.80
CA THR A 19 4.22 -25.01 17.17
C THR A 19 2.86 -24.33 17.40
N ALA A 20 2.27 -23.73 16.35
CA ALA A 20 0.94 -23.10 16.41
C ALA A 20 -0.19 -24.11 16.69
N THR A 21 -0.06 -25.35 16.23
CA THR A 21 -1.00 -26.45 16.53
C THR A 21 -0.99 -26.90 17.99
N ALA A 22 0.08 -26.61 18.75
CA ALA A 22 0.22 -27.07 20.14
C ALA A 22 -0.21 -26.04 21.21
N TYR A 23 -0.18 -24.73 20.90
CA TYR A 23 -0.47 -23.65 21.88
C TYR A 23 -1.36 -22.52 21.35
N GLY A 24 -2.10 -22.77 20.26
CA GLY A 24 -2.89 -21.84 19.44
C GLY A 24 -3.36 -20.53 20.08
N THR A 25 -2.48 -19.53 20.14
CA THR A 25 -2.87 -18.14 20.29
C THR A 25 -3.19 -17.58 18.91
N SER A 26 -4.22 -16.74 18.82
CA SER A 26 -4.65 -16.12 17.55
C SER A 26 -3.50 -15.41 16.82
N GLY A 27 -2.46 -14.98 17.56
CA GLY A 27 -1.25 -14.38 17.01
C GLY A 27 -0.37 -15.35 16.21
N LEU A 28 -0.14 -16.59 16.69
CA LEU A 28 0.59 -17.60 15.92
C LEU A 28 -0.18 -17.99 14.65
N GLN A 29 -1.50 -18.09 14.76
CA GLN A 29 -2.34 -18.38 13.60
C GLN A 29 -2.31 -17.25 12.55
N ALA A 30 -2.28 -15.99 12.99
CA ALA A 30 -2.14 -14.84 12.11
C ALA A 30 -0.76 -14.82 11.44
N ALA A 31 0.31 -15.06 12.21
CA ALA A 31 1.68 -15.12 11.71
C ALA A 31 1.88 -16.24 10.69
N THR A 32 1.35 -17.44 10.96
CA THR A 32 1.42 -18.58 10.04
C THR A 32 0.76 -18.24 8.71
N ARG A 33 -0.46 -17.70 8.73
CA ARG A 33 -1.17 -17.30 7.50
C ARG A 33 -0.42 -16.21 6.74
N GLN A 34 0.19 -15.27 7.44
CA GLN A 34 1.02 -14.23 6.83
C GLN A 34 2.24 -14.82 6.13
N ALA A 35 2.95 -15.75 6.79
CA ALA A 35 4.12 -16.42 6.23
C ALA A 35 3.76 -17.31 5.03
N SER A 36 2.69 -18.12 5.13
CA SER A 36 2.19 -18.93 4.01
C SER A 36 1.78 -18.07 2.82
N GLY A 37 1.13 -16.92 3.05
CA GLY A 37 0.80 -15.98 1.98
C GLY A 37 2.03 -15.42 1.28
N ALA A 38 3.09 -15.08 2.02
CA ALA A 38 4.35 -14.63 1.44
C ALA A 38 5.03 -15.71 0.57
N VAL A 39 5.02 -16.97 1.03
CA VAL A 39 5.54 -18.11 0.24
C VAL A 39 4.74 -18.31 -1.04
N LEU A 40 3.42 -18.24 -0.99
CA LEU A 40 2.57 -18.36 -2.18
C LEU A 40 2.81 -17.25 -3.19
N ILE A 41 3.04 -16.01 -2.75
CA ILE A 41 3.43 -14.90 -3.66
C ILE A 41 4.76 -15.21 -4.34
N ALA A 42 5.76 -15.69 -3.59
CA ALA A 42 7.07 -16.06 -4.13
C ALA A 42 6.98 -17.22 -5.15
N ASP A 43 6.06 -18.16 -4.93
CA ASP A 43 5.78 -19.28 -5.84
C ASP A 43 4.89 -18.86 -7.05
N GLY A 44 4.56 -17.58 -7.21
CA GLY A 44 3.71 -17.07 -8.30
C GLY A 44 2.21 -17.40 -8.14
N LYS A 45 1.80 -17.91 -6.98
CA LYS A 45 0.42 -18.30 -6.64
C LYS A 45 -0.32 -17.20 -5.88
N ALA A 46 -0.24 -15.97 -6.40
CA ALA A 46 -0.78 -14.79 -5.73
C ALA A 46 -2.28 -14.88 -5.41
N ALA A 47 -3.07 -15.53 -6.28
CA ALA A 47 -4.50 -15.74 -6.05
C ALA A 47 -4.80 -16.60 -4.80
N GLU A 48 -3.98 -17.62 -4.53
CA GLU A 48 -4.10 -18.48 -3.35
C GLU A 48 -3.65 -17.76 -2.06
N ALA A 49 -2.75 -16.78 -2.18
CA ALA A 49 -2.27 -15.99 -1.05
C ALA A 49 -3.34 -15.05 -0.47
N LEU A 50 -4.21 -14.46 -1.31
CA LEU A 50 -5.21 -13.47 -0.91
C LEU A 50 -6.10 -13.88 0.28
N PRO A 51 -6.77 -15.05 0.29
CA PRO A 51 -7.62 -15.45 1.42
C PRO A 51 -6.83 -15.61 2.73
N LEU A 52 -5.59 -16.13 2.66
CA LEU A 52 -4.73 -16.29 3.84
C LEU A 52 -4.32 -14.94 4.42
N LEU A 53 -3.88 -14.02 3.57
CA LEU A 53 -3.43 -12.69 3.97
C LEU A 53 -4.58 -11.83 4.50
N ARG A 54 -5.77 -11.90 3.87
CA ARG A 54 -6.99 -11.23 4.40
C ARG A 54 -7.37 -11.75 5.78
N ALA A 55 -7.27 -13.07 6.00
CA ALA A 55 -7.52 -13.67 7.31
C ALA A 55 -6.47 -13.24 8.34
N ALA A 56 -5.18 -13.18 7.96
CA ALA A 56 -4.12 -12.67 8.82
C ALA A 56 -4.36 -11.21 9.23
N CYS A 57 -4.72 -10.33 8.29
CA CYS A 57 -5.08 -8.94 8.59
C CYS A 57 -6.19 -8.82 9.64
N ARG A 58 -7.27 -9.61 9.51
CA ARG A 58 -8.39 -9.59 10.47
C ARG A 58 -7.94 -10.03 11.86
N LEU A 59 -7.19 -11.12 11.96
CA LEU A 59 -6.70 -11.61 13.25
C LEU A 59 -5.76 -10.61 13.92
N TRP A 60 -4.90 -9.94 13.17
CA TRP A 60 -4.04 -8.87 13.72
C TRP A 60 -4.83 -7.65 14.19
N GLN A 61 -5.96 -7.34 13.56
CA GLN A 61 -6.87 -6.28 14.01
C GLN A 61 -7.59 -6.68 15.30
N GLU A 62 -8.09 -7.91 15.40
CA GLU A 62 -8.74 -8.43 16.60
C GLU A 62 -7.79 -8.47 17.81
N LEU A 63 -6.51 -8.65 17.56
CA LEU A 63 -5.45 -8.64 18.58
C LEU A 63 -4.90 -7.26 18.92
N ASP A 64 -5.48 -6.19 18.35
CA ASP A 64 -4.99 -4.82 18.46
C ASP A 64 -3.48 -4.70 18.17
N ALA A 65 -3.03 -5.42 17.13
CA ALA A 65 -1.66 -5.47 16.66
C ALA A 65 -1.50 -4.73 15.32
N PRO A 66 -1.67 -3.40 15.28
CA PRO A 66 -1.79 -2.61 14.05
C PRO A 66 -0.56 -2.72 13.16
N TYR A 67 0.65 -2.81 13.74
CA TYR A 67 1.88 -3.01 12.99
C TYR A 67 1.88 -4.30 12.15
N ASN A 68 1.48 -5.43 12.75
CA ASN A 68 1.42 -6.72 12.06
C ASN A 68 0.30 -6.74 11.01
N GLY A 69 -0.82 -6.07 11.30
CA GLY A 69 -1.89 -5.84 10.35
C GLY A 69 -1.41 -5.07 9.12
N ALA A 70 -0.65 -3.99 9.31
CA ALA A 70 -0.07 -3.19 8.23
C ALA A 70 0.94 -3.99 7.39
N ARG A 71 1.80 -4.80 8.02
CA ARG A 71 2.70 -5.71 7.28
C ARG A 71 1.96 -6.76 6.46
N SER A 72 0.81 -7.24 6.91
CA SER A 72 -0.03 -8.17 6.15
C SER A 72 -0.67 -7.48 4.93
N ARG A 73 -1.00 -6.18 5.04
CA ARG A 73 -1.48 -5.37 3.91
C ARG A 73 -0.42 -5.15 2.84
N LEU A 74 0.86 -5.04 3.20
CA LEU A 74 1.95 -4.99 2.21
C LEU A 74 1.98 -6.24 1.33
N LEU A 75 1.82 -7.42 1.94
CA LEU A 75 1.75 -8.67 1.20
C LEU A 75 0.49 -8.78 0.34
N LEU A 76 -0.66 -8.26 0.81
CA LEU A 76 -1.86 -8.17 -0.03
C LEU A 76 -1.61 -7.29 -1.26
N ALA A 77 -0.91 -6.16 -1.09
CA ALA A 77 -0.57 -5.31 -2.21
C ALA A 77 0.32 -6.00 -3.23
N ASP A 78 1.34 -6.75 -2.77
CA ASP A 78 2.20 -7.54 -3.65
C ASP A 78 1.39 -8.61 -4.41
N ALA A 79 0.45 -9.29 -3.72
CA ALA A 79 -0.44 -10.26 -4.35
C ALA A 79 -1.36 -9.62 -5.40
N TYR A 80 -1.95 -8.46 -5.12
CA TYR A 80 -2.80 -7.76 -6.08
C TYR A 80 -2.01 -7.26 -7.29
N LYS A 81 -0.79 -6.71 -7.09
CA LYS A 81 0.12 -6.34 -8.19
C LYS A 81 0.42 -7.53 -9.10
N ALA A 82 0.75 -8.69 -8.51
CA ALA A 82 1.03 -9.90 -9.26
C ALA A 82 -0.17 -10.41 -10.09
N LEU A 83 -1.40 -10.06 -9.67
CA LEU A 83 -2.63 -10.37 -10.40
C LEU A 83 -3.07 -9.27 -11.37
N GLY A 84 -2.33 -8.16 -11.47
CA GLY A 84 -2.67 -7.01 -12.29
C GLY A 84 -3.79 -6.12 -11.73
N ASP A 85 -4.19 -6.32 -10.47
CA ASP A 85 -5.19 -5.49 -9.78
C ASP A 85 -4.51 -4.31 -9.07
N GLU A 86 -4.07 -3.33 -9.87
CA GLU A 86 -3.35 -2.16 -9.36
C GLU A 86 -4.18 -1.34 -8.37
N ASP A 87 -5.49 -1.22 -8.61
CA ASP A 87 -6.43 -0.51 -7.74
C ASP A 87 -6.46 -1.12 -6.33
N ALA A 88 -6.61 -2.44 -6.23
CA ALA A 88 -6.60 -3.13 -4.94
C ALA A 88 -5.21 -3.10 -4.29
N ALA A 89 -4.14 -3.15 -5.07
CA ALA A 89 -2.78 -3.01 -4.53
C ALA A 89 -2.57 -1.63 -3.88
N VAL A 90 -2.95 -0.56 -4.59
CA VAL A 90 -2.90 0.80 -4.06
C VAL A 90 -3.80 0.93 -2.83
N LEU A 91 -4.97 0.27 -2.83
CA LEU A 91 -5.85 0.22 -1.66
C LEU A 91 -5.12 -0.22 -0.40
N GLU A 92 -4.40 -1.32 -0.48
CA GLU A 92 -3.70 -1.94 0.64
C GLU A 92 -2.44 -1.18 1.06
N LEU A 93 -1.66 -0.66 0.11
CA LEU A 93 -0.46 0.11 0.42
C LEU A 93 -0.77 1.40 1.16
N ASP A 94 -1.83 2.12 0.78
CA ASP A 94 -2.23 3.36 1.48
C ASP A 94 -2.73 3.04 2.90
N ALA A 95 -3.47 1.95 3.07
CA ALA A 95 -3.93 1.52 4.39
C ALA A 95 -2.75 1.09 5.29
N ALA A 96 -1.72 0.45 4.74
CA ALA A 96 -0.49 0.16 5.47
C ALA A 96 0.27 1.44 5.85
N GLN A 97 0.42 2.36 4.89
CA GLN A 97 1.10 3.65 5.08
C GLN A 97 0.49 4.46 6.21
N ALA A 98 -0.85 4.63 6.21
CA ALA A 98 -1.55 5.38 7.25
C ALA A 98 -1.35 4.79 8.66
N VAL A 99 -1.19 3.48 8.77
CA VAL A 99 -0.88 2.82 10.06
C VAL A 99 0.57 3.06 10.45
N PHE A 100 1.52 2.94 9.53
CA PHE A 100 2.93 3.20 9.83
C PHE A 100 3.17 4.66 10.22
N ASP A 101 2.53 5.61 9.54
CA ASP A 101 2.61 7.04 9.88
C ASP A 101 2.09 7.31 11.29
N ARG A 102 0.93 6.74 11.64
CA ARG A 102 0.36 6.87 13.00
C ARG A 102 1.27 6.28 14.08
N LEU A 103 1.98 5.20 13.77
CA LEU A 103 2.91 4.54 14.67
C LEU A 103 4.31 5.18 14.69
N GLY A 104 4.58 6.16 13.81
CA GLY A 104 5.92 6.73 13.63
C GLY A 104 6.94 5.75 13.02
N ALA A 105 6.48 4.68 12.36
CA ALA A 105 7.30 3.64 11.76
C ALA A 105 7.91 4.08 10.41
N THR A 106 8.82 5.07 10.49
CA THR A 106 9.39 5.78 9.33
C THR A 106 10.18 4.88 8.36
N LEU A 107 10.80 3.79 8.83
CA LEU A 107 11.52 2.84 7.97
C LEU A 107 10.57 2.01 7.10
N ASP A 108 9.44 1.57 7.65
CA ASP A 108 8.43 0.81 6.90
C ASP A 108 7.67 1.71 5.92
N ALA A 109 7.43 2.97 6.27
CA ALA A 109 6.92 4.00 5.35
C ALA A 109 7.85 4.21 4.13
N ARG A 110 9.17 4.29 4.36
CA ARG A 110 10.16 4.37 3.27
C ARG A 110 10.19 3.09 2.42
N ARG A 111 10.09 1.92 3.05
CA ARG A 111 10.00 0.63 2.36
C ARG A 111 8.79 0.55 1.43
N ILE A 112 7.65 1.13 1.81
CA ILE A 112 6.47 1.25 0.94
C ILE A 112 6.78 2.13 -0.28
N ALA A 113 7.43 3.28 -0.08
CA ALA A 113 7.81 4.16 -1.18
C ALA A 113 8.75 3.45 -2.18
N GLU A 114 9.71 2.67 -1.67
CA GLU A 114 10.61 1.83 -2.48
C GLU A 114 9.86 0.69 -3.20
N LEU A 115 8.95 -0.02 -2.53
CA LEU A 115 8.11 -1.08 -3.15
C LEU A 115 7.16 -0.56 -4.22
N ARG A 116 6.84 0.73 -4.18
CA ARG A 116 6.07 1.41 -5.22
C ARG A 116 6.96 1.88 -6.40
N GLY A 117 8.29 1.77 -6.30
CA GLY A 117 9.23 2.21 -7.34
C GLY A 117 9.34 3.73 -7.48
N LEU A 118 8.90 4.49 -6.48
CA LEU A 118 8.63 5.92 -6.63
C LEU A 118 9.83 6.76 -6.20
N ALA A 119 10.31 7.62 -7.10
CA ALA A 119 11.11 8.77 -6.68
C ALA A 119 10.25 9.63 -5.74
N VAL A 120 10.77 9.96 -4.54
CA VAL A 120 10.09 10.85 -3.61
C VAL A 120 10.09 12.26 -4.20
N LEU A 121 8.91 12.75 -4.56
CA LEU A 121 8.70 14.09 -5.10
C LEU A 121 8.63 15.12 -3.95
N PRO A 122 8.69 16.44 -4.25
CA PRO A 122 8.62 17.49 -3.22
C PRO A 122 7.48 17.24 -2.21
N ALA A 123 7.77 17.53 -0.93
CA ALA A 123 6.84 17.34 0.20
C ALA A 123 6.37 15.89 0.48
N GLY A 124 7.09 14.87 0.01
CA GLY A 124 6.78 13.47 0.34
C GLY A 124 5.61 12.89 -0.48
N LEU A 125 5.30 13.52 -1.62
CA LEU A 125 4.36 12.98 -2.58
C LEU A 125 4.96 11.75 -3.29
N THR A 126 4.08 10.77 -3.52
CA THR A 126 4.33 9.65 -4.43
C THR A 126 4.16 10.10 -5.88
N GLU A 127 4.77 9.41 -6.85
CA GLU A 127 4.55 9.71 -8.28
C GLU A 127 3.07 9.64 -8.63
N ARG A 128 2.34 8.66 -8.10
CA ARG A 128 0.89 8.55 -8.32
C ARG A 128 0.11 9.73 -7.75
N GLU A 129 0.46 10.20 -6.56
CA GLU A 129 -0.14 11.41 -5.99
C GLU A 129 0.21 12.64 -6.82
N ALA A 130 1.42 12.74 -7.35
CA ALA A 130 1.81 13.83 -8.23
C ALA A 130 1.11 13.78 -9.59
N GLU A 131 0.88 12.59 -10.17
CA GLU A 131 0.05 12.40 -11.37
C GLU A 131 -1.38 12.87 -11.11
N VAL A 132 -2.00 12.43 -10.01
CA VAL A 132 -3.34 12.88 -9.61
C VAL A 132 -3.36 14.40 -9.44
N LEU A 133 -2.38 14.96 -8.73
CA LEU A 133 -2.26 16.40 -8.49
C LEU A 133 -2.05 17.20 -9.80
N SER A 134 -1.27 16.66 -10.73
CA SER A 134 -1.07 17.21 -12.07
C SER A 134 -2.38 17.26 -12.86
N LEU A 135 -3.15 16.17 -12.87
CA LEU A 135 -4.44 16.12 -13.57
C LEU A 135 -5.49 17.02 -12.91
N VAL A 136 -5.49 17.15 -11.57
CA VAL A 136 -6.29 18.16 -10.85
C VAL A 136 -5.94 19.56 -11.32
N ALA A 137 -4.65 19.88 -11.47
CA ALA A 137 -4.20 21.18 -11.93
C ALA A 137 -4.64 21.49 -13.36
N THR A 138 -4.83 20.47 -14.21
CA THR A 138 -5.42 20.62 -15.55
C THR A 138 -6.96 20.77 -15.56
N GLY A 139 -7.61 20.75 -14.40
CA GLY A 139 -9.05 20.96 -14.27
C GLY A 139 -9.91 19.70 -14.43
N LYS A 140 -9.30 18.51 -14.56
CA LYS A 140 -10.03 17.24 -14.69
C LYS A 140 -10.82 16.93 -13.41
N SER A 141 -12.00 16.36 -13.55
CA SER A 141 -12.83 15.83 -12.46
C SER A 141 -12.28 14.50 -11.93
N ASN A 142 -12.69 14.08 -10.73
CA ASN A 142 -12.27 12.78 -10.18
C ASN A 142 -12.66 11.60 -11.09
N ARG A 143 -13.76 11.72 -11.83
CA ARG A 143 -14.20 10.73 -12.82
C ARG A 143 -13.26 10.65 -14.03
N GLU A 144 -12.80 11.80 -14.54
CA GLU A 144 -11.88 11.84 -15.68
C GLU A 144 -10.49 11.35 -15.27
N ILE A 145 -10.02 11.76 -14.09
CA ILE A 145 -8.75 11.27 -13.50
C ILE A 145 -8.81 9.75 -13.32
N ALA A 146 -9.92 9.23 -12.78
CA ALA A 146 -10.13 7.80 -12.60
C ALA A 146 -10.04 7.05 -13.93
N ALA A 147 -10.71 7.55 -14.97
CA ALA A 147 -10.68 6.94 -16.31
C ALA A 147 -9.28 6.95 -16.93
N GLU A 148 -8.53 8.05 -16.80
CA GLU A 148 -7.21 8.22 -17.40
C GLU A 148 -6.12 7.44 -16.69
N LEU A 149 -6.23 7.33 -15.37
CA LEU A 149 -5.28 6.59 -14.56
C LEU A 149 -5.65 5.11 -14.40
N PHE A 150 -6.76 4.64 -15.00
CA PHE A 150 -7.28 3.28 -14.80
C PHE A 150 -7.53 2.97 -13.31
N LEU A 151 -8.10 3.94 -12.59
CA LEU A 151 -8.43 3.84 -11.17
C LEU A 151 -9.94 3.97 -10.94
N SER A 152 -10.41 3.57 -9.76
CA SER A 152 -11.75 3.95 -9.30
C SER A 152 -11.83 5.42 -8.85
N GLN A 153 -13.00 6.06 -8.97
CA GLN A 153 -13.22 7.43 -8.43
C GLN A 153 -12.92 7.52 -6.93
N LYS A 154 -13.24 6.46 -6.18
CA LYS A 154 -12.96 6.36 -4.75
C LYS A 154 -11.45 6.32 -4.48
N THR A 155 -10.68 5.66 -5.33
CA THR A 155 -9.21 5.64 -5.26
C THR A 155 -8.66 7.06 -5.48
N VAL A 156 -9.20 7.79 -6.47
CA VAL A 156 -8.84 9.20 -6.72
C VAL A 156 -9.17 10.11 -5.54
N GLU A 157 -10.38 10.01 -4.98
CA GLU A 157 -10.78 10.78 -3.80
C GLU A 157 -9.83 10.56 -2.62
N ARG A 158 -9.43 9.30 -2.41
CA ARG A 158 -8.48 8.96 -1.35
C ARG A 158 -7.09 9.53 -1.61
N HIS A 159 -6.58 9.45 -2.85
CA HIS A 159 -5.32 10.12 -3.21
C HIS A 159 -5.39 11.63 -2.93
N LEU A 160 -6.51 12.29 -3.25
CA LEU A 160 -6.70 13.71 -2.94
C LEU A 160 -6.70 13.98 -1.44
N SER A 161 -7.33 13.15 -0.62
CA SER A 161 -7.27 13.28 0.84
C SER A 161 -5.82 13.18 1.34
N ASN A 162 -5.04 12.20 0.86
CA ASN A 162 -3.64 12.04 1.26
C ASN A 162 -2.79 13.24 0.81
N ILE A 163 -2.98 13.72 -0.42
CA ILE A 163 -2.31 14.92 -0.94
C ILE A 163 -2.62 16.12 -0.05
N PHE A 164 -3.89 16.34 0.27
CA PHE A 164 -4.32 17.47 1.12
C PHE A 164 -3.72 17.39 2.51
N THR A 165 -3.65 16.19 3.11
CA THR A 165 -3.00 15.99 4.40
C THR A 165 -1.49 16.23 4.32
N LYS A 166 -0.80 15.68 3.32
CA LYS A 166 0.66 15.80 3.16
C LYS A 166 1.11 17.24 2.87
N LEU A 167 0.31 17.96 2.09
CA LEU A 167 0.62 19.34 1.67
C LEU A 167 -0.03 20.41 2.55
N GLU A 168 -0.78 20.00 3.58
CA GLU A 168 -1.56 20.87 4.46
C GLU A 168 -2.53 21.80 3.68
N LEU A 169 -3.14 21.26 2.63
CA LEU A 169 -4.05 21.99 1.75
C LEU A 169 -5.51 21.71 2.12
N SER A 170 -6.35 22.74 2.03
CA SER A 170 -7.76 22.65 2.41
C SER A 170 -8.71 22.66 1.21
N SER A 171 -8.22 22.85 -0.02
CA SER A 171 -9.06 22.96 -1.19
C SER A 171 -8.40 22.47 -2.47
N ARG A 172 -9.25 22.09 -3.44
CA ARG A 172 -8.83 21.74 -4.81
C ARG A 172 -8.10 22.91 -5.48
N SER A 173 -8.56 24.14 -5.27
CA SER A 173 -7.90 25.34 -5.81
C SER A 173 -6.50 25.54 -5.22
N ALA A 174 -6.31 25.29 -3.92
CA ALA A 174 -5.00 25.34 -3.28
C ALA A 174 -4.06 24.26 -3.83
N ALA A 175 -4.58 23.06 -4.11
CA ALA A 175 -3.82 21.99 -4.76
C ALA A 175 -3.42 22.34 -6.20
N THR A 176 -4.31 22.95 -6.99
CA THR A 176 -3.96 23.48 -8.32
C THR A 176 -2.84 24.51 -8.23
N ALA A 177 -2.93 25.48 -7.31
CA ALA A 177 -1.90 26.50 -7.13
C ALA A 177 -0.53 25.88 -6.76
N TYR A 178 -0.53 24.97 -5.78
CA TYR A 178 0.67 24.25 -5.36
C TYR A 178 1.33 23.52 -6.54
N ALA A 179 0.54 22.82 -7.36
CA ALA A 179 1.04 22.07 -8.50
C ALA A 179 1.75 22.95 -9.54
N PHE A 180 1.23 24.16 -9.80
CA PHE A 180 1.87 25.11 -10.70
C PHE A 180 3.15 25.72 -10.10
N GLU A 181 3.11 26.11 -8.82
CA GLU A 181 4.27 26.68 -8.11
C GLU A 181 5.46 25.70 -8.07
N HIS A 182 5.18 24.40 -7.93
CA HIS A 182 6.20 23.36 -7.81
C HIS A 182 6.51 22.65 -9.14
N GLY A 183 5.97 23.14 -10.27
CA GLY A 183 6.24 22.58 -11.60
C GLY A 183 5.71 21.16 -11.82
N LEU A 184 4.72 20.73 -11.03
CA LEU A 184 4.06 19.43 -11.14
C LEU A 184 2.91 19.44 -12.16
N ALA A 185 2.39 20.61 -12.51
CA ALA A 185 1.41 20.78 -13.58
C ALA A 185 2.11 20.92 -14.95
N PRO A 186 1.53 20.37 -16.05
CA PRO A 186 2.02 20.66 -17.39
C PRO A 186 1.90 22.17 -17.63
N ARG A 187 3.00 22.83 -18.00
CA ARG A 187 2.93 24.24 -18.41
C ARG A 187 1.97 24.35 -19.59
N ALA A 188 0.88 25.10 -19.41
CA ALA A 188 0.01 25.46 -20.52
C ALA A 188 0.87 26.09 -21.62
N ARG A 189 0.87 25.49 -22.82
CA ARG A 189 1.42 26.19 -23.99
C ARG A 189 0.50 27.38 -24.24
N GLY A 190 1.05 28.58 -24.11
CA GLY A 190 0.39 29.81 -24.55
C GLY A 190 0.20 29.82 -26.06
#